data_AF-G4T206-F1
#
_entry.id   AF-G4T206-F1
#
_cell.length_a   1.000
_cell.length_b   1.000
_cell.length_c   1.000
_cell.angle_alpha   90.00
_cell.angle_beta   90.00
_cell.angle_gamma   90.00
#
_symmetry.space_group_name_H-M   'P 1'
#
loop_
_entity.id
_entity.type
_entity.pdbx_description
1 polymer ?
#
loop_
_entity_poly.entity_id
_entity_poly.type
_entity_poly.pdbx_seq_one_letter_code
_entity_poly.pdbx_strand_id
1 'polypeptide(L)'
;MKIVHTLLKLILCLALAMPVLSVSADSYKTLEWTDLMPQSDLDALMNGPEITHDTPEIPIDSQISNQVRQAIEQAADSAYQKALVSTDVRPELNETKVRIPGFMVPLEFNDKQQVTEFFVVPYFGACIHVPPPPPNQLIHVVYPKGFKLQDLYMPFWFQGVLKTALFSKDVGTGKAVSAYSMQVVTIDDYEEE
;
A
#
# COMPACT_ATOMS: atom_id res chain seq x y z
N MET A 1 4.21 -24.20 -79.85
CA MET A 1 4.50 -22.75 -79.82
C MET A 1 3.39 -22.11 -78.97
N LYS A 2 3.60 -21.88 -77.66
CA LYS A 2 3.84 -20.55 -77.04
C LYS A 2 2.75 -19.54 -77.47
N ILE A 3 1.83 -18.97 -76.67
CA ILE A 3 1.92 -18.18 -75.42
C ILE A 3 0.45 -17.77 -75.04
N VAL A 4 -0.07 -18.04 -73.83
CA VAL A 4 -0.38 -17.14 -72.67
C VAL A 4 -1.41 -15.98 -72.87
N HIS A 5 -2.24 -15.75 -71.82
CA HIS A 5 -2.97 -14.53 -71.35
C HIS A 5 -4.52 -14.56 -71.49
N THR A 6 -5.31 -15.08 -70.53
CA THR A 6 -5.76 -14.54 -69.21
C THR A 6 -6.74 -13.36 -69.29
N LEU A 7 -7.98 -13.53 -68.80
CA LEU A 7 -8.87 -12.49 -68.24
C LEU A 7 -9.86 -13.16 -67.26
N LEU A 8 -9.54 -13.15 -65.97
CA LEU A 8 -10.05 -12.21 -64.95
C LEU A 8 -11.46 -12.57 -64.44
N LYS A 9 -11.53 -13.52 -63.50
CA LYS A 9 -12.72 -13.75 -62.67
C LYS A 9 -12.65 -12.86 -61.43
N LEU A 10 -13.61 -11.94 -61.34
CA LEU A 10 -13.87 -11.07 -60.21
C LEU A 10 -14.34 -11.94 -59.01
N ILE A 11 -13.51 -12.06 -57.98
CA ILE A 11 -13.91 -12.65 -56.69
C ILE A 11 -14.08 -11.50 -55.71
N LEU A 12 -15.35 -11.16 -55.45
CA LEU A 12 -15.75 -10.21 -54.43
C LEU A 12 -15.63 -10.89 -53.06
N CYS A 13 -14.48 -10.72 -52.39
CA CYS A 13 -14.33 -11.08 -50.98
C CYS A 13 -15.12 -10.09 -50.13
N LEU A 14 -16.32 -10.48 -49.71
CA LEU A 14 -17.07 -9.80 -48.66
C LEU A 14 -16.38 -10.08 -47.32
N ALA A 15 -15.43 -9.23 -46.95
CA ALA A 15 -14.83 -9.25 -45.62
C ALA A 15 -15.89 -8.76 -44.61
N LEU A 16 -16.50 -9.69 -43.86
CA LEU A 16 -17.23 -9.34 -42.65
C LEU A 16 -16.22 -8.73 -41.67
N ALA A 17 -16.25 -7.41 -41.53
CA ALA A 17 -15.57 -6.71 -40.45
C ALA A 17 -16.24 -7.13 -39.13
N MET A 18 -15.67 -8.12 -38.45
CA MET A 18 -16.03 -8.37 -37.06
C MET A 18 -15.65 -7.13 -36.25
N PRO A 19 -16.56 -6.54 -35.47
CA PRO A 19 -16.20 -5.47 -34.58
C PRO A 19 -15.27 -6.07 -33.53
N VAL A 20 -14.01 -5.65 -33.55
CA VAL A 20 -13.08 -5.90 -32.44
C VAL A 20 -13.67 -5.14 -31.27
N LEU A 21 -14.27 -5.85 -30.31
CA LEU A 21 -14.57 -5.27 -29.01
C LEU A 21 -13.23 -4.89 -28.38
N SER A 22 -12.90 -3.60 -28.41
CA SER A 22 -11.86 -3.05 -27.55
C SER A 22 -12.32 -3.22 -26.11
N VAL A 23 -11.83 -4.27 -25.45
CA VAL A 23 -11.76 -4.29 -23.98
C VAL A 23 -10.90 -3.10 -23.61
N SER A 24 -11.51 -2.06 -23.04
CA SER A 24 -10.74 -1.03 -22.35
C SER A 24 -10.03 -1.73 -21.19
N ALA A 25 -8.69 -1.67 -21.18
CA ALA A 25 -7.94 -2.01 -20.00
C ALA A 25 -8.40 -1.06 -18.90
N ASP A 26 -9.18 -1.55 -17.95
CA ASP A 26 -9.58 -0.78 -16.78
C ASP A 26 -8.30 -0.33 -16.07
N SER A 27 -7.96 0.95 -16.20
CA SER A 27 -6.71 1.48 -15.68
C SER A 27 -6.79 1.60 -14.16
N TYR A 28 -5.82 1.03 -13.46
CA TYR A 28 -5.65 1.22 -12.02
C TYR A 28 -5.22 2.67 -11.75
N LYS A 29 -5.86 3.34 -10.79
CA LYS A 29 -5.41 4.65 -10.31
C LYS A 29 -4.08 4.46 -9.57
N THR A 30 -3.00 5.08 -10.04
CA THR A 30 -1.74 5.14 -9.28
C THR A 30 -1.95 6.01 -8.05
N LEU A 31 -1.58 5.48 -6.87
CA LEU A 31 -1.63 6.18 -5.59
C LEU A 31 -0.22 6.32 -5.02
N GLU A 32 0.02 7.46 -4.39
CA GLU A 32 1.08 7.65 -3.43
C GLU A 32 0.58 7.32 -2.01
N TRP A 33 1.50 7.03 -1.10
CA TRP A 33 1.11 6.70 0.28
C TRP A 33 0.37 7.84 0.98
N THR A 34 0.76 9.09 0.72
CA THR A 34 0.04 10.26 1.25
C THR A 34 -1.41 10.35 0.75
N ASP A 35 -1.74 9.76 -0.40
CA ASP A 35 -3.12 9.75 -0.92
C ASP A 35 -4.06 8.89 -0.08
N LEU A 36 -3.55 7.96 0.74
CA LEU A 36 -4.34 7.15 1.66
C LEU A 36 -4.74 7.90 2.93
N MET A 37 -4.09 9.03 3.22
CA MET A 37 -4.19 9.73 4.49
C MET A 37 -5.23 10.86 4.41
N PRO A 38 -6.08 11.05 5.43
CA PRO A 38 -6.85 12.28 5.60
C PRO A 38 -5.93 13.50 5.68
N GLN A 39 -6.34 14.63 5.10
CA GLN A 39 -5.49 15.84 5.08
C GLN A 39 -5.10 16.30 6.49
N SER A 40 -6.01 16.17 7.46
CA SER A 40 -5.75 16.53 8.86
C SER A 40 -4.61 15.74 9.49
N ASP A 41 -4.50 14.45 9.17
CA ASP A 41 -3.45 13.59 9.69
C ASP A 41 -2.12 13.93 9.02
N LEU A 42 -2.14 14.17 7.71
CA LEU A 42 -0.94 14.58 6.98
C LEU A 42 -0.41 15.92 7.52
N ASP A 43 -1.29 16.91 7.68
CA ASP A 43 -0.94 18.20 8.24
C ASP A 43 -0.39 18.07 9.67
N ALA A 44 -0.98 17.20 10.49
CA ALA A 44 -0.52 16.96 11.84
C ALA A 44 0.88 16.31 11.88
N LEU A 45 1.18 15.38 10.95
CA LEU A 45 2.50 14.76 10.83
C LEU A 45 3.55 15.74 10.30
N MET A 46 3.21 16.55 9.31
CA MET A 46 4.13 17.54 8.73
C MET A 46 4.46 18.69 9.70
N ASN A 47 3.52 19.03 10.59
CA ASN A 47 3.71 20.06 11.62
C ASN A 47 4.08 19.47 12.99
N GLY A 48 4.56 18.22 13.03
CA GLY A 48 4.99 17.55 14.25
C GLY A 48 6.20 18.23 14.92
N PRO A 49 6.46 17.95 16.21
CA PRO A 49 7.64 18.47 16.89
C PRO A 49 8.93 17.97 16.23
N GLU A 50 9.91 18.85 16.06
CA GLU A 50 11.22 18.48 15.53
C GLU A 50 11.96 17.61 16.55
N ILE A 51 12.07 16.31 16.27
CA ILE A 51 12.82 15.38 17.12
C ILE A 51 14.31 15.51 16.79
N THR A 52 15.04 16.30 17.57
CA THR A 52 16.51 16.32 17.51
C THR A 52 17.10 15.16 18.29
N HIS A 53 18.22 14.60 17.84
CA HIS A 53 18.95 13.56 18.59
C HIS A 53 19.52 14.04 19.94
N ASP A 54 19.48 15.35 20.21
CA ASP A 54 19.98 16.00 21.42
C ASP A 54 18.89 16.32 22.45
N THR A 55 17.65 15.86 22.23
CA THR A 55 16.55 16.11 23.18
C THR A 55 16.89 15.45 24.53
N PRO A 56 17.05 16.21 25.63
CA PRO A 56 17.46 15.63 26.91
C PRO A 56 16.40 14.62 27.40
N GLU A 57 16.80 13.38 27.66
CA GLU A 57 15.96 12.41 28.36
C GLU A 57 15.63 12.99 29.74
N ILE A 58 14.38 13.40 29.97
CA ILE A 58 13.95 13.97 31.24
C ILE A 58 13.98 12.84 32.29
N PRO A 59 14.76 12.98 33.39
CA PRO A 59 14.77 11.99 34.47
C PRO A 59 13.39 11.85 35.10
N ILE A 60 12.89 10.61 35.14
CA ILE A 60 11.54 10.22 35.58
C ILE A 60 11.29 10.55 37.07
N ASP A 61 12.33 10.86 37.84
CA ASP A 61 12.32 11.04 39.29
C ASP A 61 12.23 12.50 39.79
N SER A 62 12.14 13.50 38.91
CA SER A 62 12.02 14.89 39.35
C SER A 62 10.61 15.24 39.85
N GLN A 63 10.52 15.96 40.98
CA GLN A 63 9.27 16.42 41.63
C GLN A 63 8.45 17.45 40.82
N ILE A 64 8.79 17.65 39.53
CA ILE A 64 8.08 18.53 38.59
C ILE A 64 6.85 17.78 38.02
N SER A 65 6.16 16.99 38.82
CA SER A 65 5.41 15.85 38.29
C SER A 65 4.07 16.20 37.65
N ASN A 66 3.32 17.20 38.12
CA ASN A 66 1.94 17.40 37.63
C ASN A 66 1.83 18.31 36.41
N GLN A 67 2.54 19.44 36.36
CA GLN A 67 2.54 20.32 35.20
C GLN A 67 3.31 19.74 34.03
N VAL A 68 4.43 19.06 34.30
CA VAL A 68 5.16 18.36 33.23
C VAL A 68 4.44 17.08 32.83
N ARG A 69 3.79 16.32 33.73
CA ARG A 69 2.87 15.27 33.26
C ARG A 69 1.72 15.82 32.45
N GLN A 70 1.08 16.92 32.84
CA GLN A 70 0.02 17.50 32.02
C GLN A 70 0.55 17.99 30.67
N ALA A 71 1.75 18.56 30.61
CA ALA A 71 2.38 18.94 29.34
C ALA A 71 2.77 17.71 28.50
N ILE A 72 3.24 16.63 29.12
CA ILE A 72 3.55 15.35 28.47
C ILE A 72 2.26 14.63 28.03
N GLU A 73 1.19 14.66 28.83
CA GLU A 73 -0.12 14.10 28.53
C GLU A 73 -0.83 14.93 27.44
N GLN A 74 -0.69 16.27 27.45
CA GLN A 74 -1.15 17.15 26.36
C GLN A 74 -0.30 16.98 25.09
N ALA A 75 1.00 16.72 25.23
CA ALA A 75 1.86 16.34 24.10
C ALA A 75 1.50 14.95 23.57
N ALA A 76 1.13 14.01 24.44
CA ALA A 76 0.62 12.68 24.11
C ALA A 76 -0.76 12.73 23.44
N ASP A 77 -1.54 13.79 23.69
CA ASP A 77 -2.87 14.03 23.09
C ASP A 77 -2.84 15.05 21.93
N SER A 78 -1.63 15.37 21.44
CA SER A 78 -1.42 16.27 20.30
C SER A 78 -1.98 15.69 19.00
N ALA A 79 -2.33 16.56 18.05
CA ALA A 79 -2.76 16.14 16.72
C ALA A 79 -1.73 15.20 16.05
N TYR A 80 -0.43 15.45 16.27
CA TYR A 80 0.65 14.60 15.79
C TYR A 80 0.57 13.17 16.34
N GLN A 81 0.42 13.00 17.66
CA GLN A 81 0.32 11.68 18.28
C GLN A 81 -0.95 10.94 17.85
N LYS A 82 -2.06 11.66 17.66
CA LYS A 82 -3.30 11.11 17.09
C LYS A 82 -3.09 10.61 15.66
N ALA A 83 -2.39 11.38 14.83
CA ALA A 83 -2.09 10.99 13.45
C ALA A 83 -1.19 9.74 13.38
N LEU A 84 -0.24 9.58 14.31
CA LEU A 84 0.63 8.40 14.37
C LEU A 84 -0.13 7.07 14.59
N VAL A 85 -1.31 7.11 15.18
CA VAL A 85 -2.15 5.94 15.46
C VAL A 85 -3.50 5.99 14.74
N SER A 86 -3.66 6.90 13.78
CA SER A 86 -4.94 7.16 13.14
C SER A 86 -5.43 5.98 12.30
N THR A 87 -6.68 5.59 12.55
CA THR A 87 -7.41 4.63 11.73
C THR A 87 -8.31 5.32 10.71
N ASP A 88 -8.25 6.65 10.61
CA ASP A 88 -9.10 7.40 9.70
C ASP A 88 -8.63 7.19 8.26
N VAL A 89 -9.61 6.94 7.39
CA VAL A 89 -9.42 6.60 5.99
C VAL A 89 -10.06 7.66 5.09
N ARG A 90 -9.72 7.64 3.80
CA ARG A 90 -10.39 8.40 2.75
C ARG A 90 -11.52 7.54 2.16
N PRO A 91 -12.80 7.80 2.51
CA PRO A 91 -13.91 6.90 2.16
C PRO A 91 -14.09 6.72 0.65
N GLU A 92 -13.71 7.73 -0.15
CA GLU A 92 -13.75 7.68 -1.61
C GLU A 92 -12.79 6.66 -2.23
N LEU A 93 -11.83 6.14 -1.47
CA LEU A 93 -10.91 5.08 -1.92
C LEU A 93 -11.48 3.68 -1.70
N ASN A 94 -12.55 3.53 -0.94
CA ASN A 94 -13.16 2.22 -0.71
C ASN A 94 -13.70 1.62 -2.02
N GLU A 95 -13.38 0.36 -2.27
CA GLU A 95 -13.75 -0.41 -3.47
C GLU A 95 -13.21 0.15 -4.80
N THR A 96 -12.14 0.95 -4.76
CA THR A 96 -11.50 1.51 -5.96
C THR A 96 -10.39 0.61 -6.51
N LYS A 97 -10.19 0.65 -7.82
CA LYS A 97 -9.06 -0.02 -8.49
C LYS A 97 -7.82 0.86 -8.42
N VAL A 98 -6.80 0.41 -7.71
CA VAL A 98 -5.58 1.19 -7.47
C VAL A 98 -4.31 0.38 -7.75
N ARG A 99 -3.23 1.10 -8.03
CA ARG A 99 -1.86 0.61 -8.04
C ARG A 99 -1.07 1.42 -7.02
N ILE A 100 -0.34 0.77 -6.13
CA ILE A 100 0.49 1.43 -5.11
C ILE A 100 1.84 0.71 -4.98
N PRO A 101 2.96 1.43 -4.83
CA PRO A 101 4.25 0.79 -4.59
C PRO A 101 4.43 0.50 -3.10
N GLY A 102 5.18 -0.53 -2.74
CA GLY A 102 5.50 -0.77 -1.34
C GLY A 102 6.34 -2.00 -1.09
N PHE A 103 6.67 -2.22 0.18
CA PHE A 103 7.41 -3.39 0.65
C PHE A 103 6.46 -4.42 1.23
N MET A 104 6.81 -5.70 1.07
CA MET A 104 6.04 -6.82 1.62
C MET A 104 6.56 -7.20 3.01
N VAL A 105 5.68 -7.21 4.01
CA VAL A 105 5.94 -7.78 5.34
C VAL A 105 5.13 -9.08 5.46
N PRO A 106 5.77 -10.26 5.30
CA PRO A 106 5.07 -11.54 5.35
C PRO A 106 4.42 -11.81 6.71
N LEU A 107 3.20 -12.34 6.69
CA LEU A 107 2.42 -12.71 7.88
C LEU A 107 2.10 -14.20 7.94
N GLU A 108 1.89 -14.85 6.79
CA GLU A 108 1.66 -16.30 6.68
C GLU A 108 2.33 -16.85 5.44
N PHE A 109 2.69 -18.14 5.50
CA PHE A 109 3.27 -18.89 4.40
C PHE A 109 2.51 -20.19 4.18
N ASN A 110 2.43 -20.63 2.93
CA ASN A 110 1.97 -21.99 2.61
C ASN A 110 3.09 -23.04 2.73
N ASP A 111 2.74 -24.31 2.54
CA ASP A 111 3.68 -25.45 2.59
C ASP A 111 4.83 -25.36 1.57
N LYS A 112 4.68 -24.52 0.53
CA LYS A 112 5.71 -24.26 -0.49
C LYS A 112 6.60 -23.07 -0.14
N GLN A 113 6.51 -22.55 1.09
CA GLN A 113 7.18 -21.34 1.56
C GLN A 113 6.85 -20.09 0.73
N GLN A 114 5.65 -20.03 0.16
CA GLN A 114 5.17 -18.84 -0.54
C GLN A 114 4.32 -18.01 0.42
N VAL A 115 4.48 -16.69 0.38
CA VAL A 115 3.73 -15.75 1.22
C VAL A 115 2.27 -15.75 0.79
N THR A 116 1.35 -15.98 1.74
CA THR A 116 -0.11 -16.04 1.49
C THR A 116 -0.90 -14.98 2.24
N GLU A 117 -0.29 -14.34 3.23
CA GLU A 117 -0.85 -13.18 3.92
C GLU A 117 0.31 -12.22 4.21
N PHE A 118 0.13 -10.93 3.98
CA PHE A 118 1.18 -9.94 4.20
C PHE A 118 0.60 -8.54 4.45
N PHE A 119 1.42 -7.67 5.02
CA PHE A 119 1.21 -6.24 4.94
C PHE A 119 2.00 -5.63 3.78
N VAL A 120 1.42 -4.62 3.15
CA VAL A 120 2.14 -3.68 2.28
C VAL A 120 2.41 -2.41 3.09
N VAL A 121 3.64 -1.93 3.04
CA VAL A 121 4.13 -0.78 3.83
C VAL A 121 4.96 0.19 2.97
N PRO A 122 5.04 1.48 3.34
CA PRO A 122 5.72 2.52 2.55
C PRO A 122 7.25 2.44 2.54
N TYR A 123 7.87 1.79 3.52
CA TYR A 123 9.33 1.77 3.65
C TYR A 123 9.85 0.42 4.16
N PHE A 124 11.08 0.10 3.78
CA PHE A 124 11.77 -1.11 4.22
C PHE A 124 12.03 -1.10 5.74
N GLY A 125 11.89 -2.27 6.37
CA GLY A 125 12.16 -2.45 7.81
C GLY A 125 11.01 -2.06 8.73
N ALA A 126 9.92 -1.52 8.19
CA ALA A 126 8.67 -1.30 8.93
C ALA A 126 8.21 -2.59 9.63
N CYS A 127 7.68 -2.45 10.85
CA CYS A 127 7.16 -3.54 11.69
C CYS A 127 8.18 -4.59 12.17
N ILE A 128 9.45 -4.53 11.73
CA ILE A 128 10.48 -5.50 12.12
C ILE A 128 11.61 -4.82 12.90
N HIS A 129 12.11 -3.69 12.39
CA HIS A 129 13.23 -2.95 13.01
C HIS A 129 12.81 -1.62 13.63
N VAL A 130 11.70 -1.06 13.15
CA VAL A 130 11.14 0.20 13.62
C VAL A 130 9.65 0.02 13.92
N PRO A 131 9.04 0.91 14.72
CA PRO A 131 7.61 0.87 14.96
C PRO A 131 6.79 0.78 13.66
N PRO A 132 5.61 0.14 13.69
CA PRO A 132 4.70 0.12 12.56
C PRO A 132 4.33 1.53 12.09
N PRO A 133 4.13 1.76 10.78
CA PRO A 133 3.48 2.95 10.25
C PRO A 133 2.09 3.18 10.89
N PRO A 134 1.53 4.39 10.76
CA PRO A 134 0.14 4.64 11.11
C PRO A 134 -0.81 3.64 10.42
N PRO A 135 -1.94 3.27 11.02
CA PRO A 135 -2.85 2.29 10.42
C PRO A 135 -3.34 2.65 9.02
N ASN A 136 -3.54 3.94 8.71
CA ASN A 136 -3.88 4.43 7.37
C ASN A 136 -2.69 4.49 6.39
N GLN A 137 -1.51 4.00 6.79
CA GLN A 137 -0.29 3.80 6.00
C GLN A 137 0.12 2.33 5.94
N LEU A 138 -0.83 1.41 6.13
CA LEU A 138 -0.58 -0.02 6.14
C LEU A 138 -1.76 -0.73 5.48
N ILE A 139 -1.47 -1.63 4.53
CA ILE A 139 -2.49 -2.35 3.77
C ILE A 139 -2.37 -3.85 4.05
N HIS A 140 -3.45 -4.48 4.52
CA HIS A 140 -3.54 -5.92 4.68
C HIS A 140 -3.89 -6.63 3.37
N VAL A 141 -3.19 -7.73 3.07
CA VAL A 141 -3.45 -8.54 1.88
C VAL A 141 -3.51 -10.02 2.24
N VAL A 142 -4.57 -10.68 1.78
CA VAL A 142 -4.67 -12.15 1.72
C VAL A 142 -4.52 -12.58 0.27
N TYR A 143 -3.56 -13.45 -0.01
CA TYR A 143 -3.15 -13.86 -1.35
C TYR A 143 -3.00 -15.38 -1.46
N PRO A 144 -4.12 -16.14 -1.53
CA PRO A 144 -4.10 -17.61 -1.40
C PRO A 144 -3.27 -18.34 -2.47
N LYS A 145 -3.06 -17.71 -3.64
CA LYS A 145 -2.21 -18.28 -4.70
C LYS A 145 -0.73 -18.39 -4.30
N GLY A 146 -0.30 -17.68 -3.26
CA GLY A 146 1.08 -17.63 -2.79
C GLY A 146 1.95 -16.72 -3.67
N PHE A 147 2.88 -16.03 -3.03
CA PHE A 147 3.93 -15.25 -3.71
C PHE A 147 5.31 -15.74 -3.29
N LYS A 148 6.18 -16.05 -4.26
CA LYS A 148 7.56 -16.43 -3.97
C LYS A 148 8.38 -15.16 -3.78
N LEU A 149 8.46 -14.70 -2.53
CA LEU A 149 9.26 -13.54 -2.18
C LEU A 149 10.75 -13.91 -2.19
N GLN A 150 11.53 -13.17 -2.98
CA GLN A 150 12.98 -13.38 -3.09
C GLN A 150 13.73 -12.54 -2.08
N ASP A 151 13.43 -11.24 -2.06
CA ASP A 151 14.13 -10.24 -1.25
C ASP A 151 13.13 -9.32 -0.55
N LEU A 152 13.23 -9.18 0.78
CA LEU A 152 12.36 -8.31 1.60
C LEU A 152 12.65 -6.81 1.41
N TYR A 153 13.83 -6.47 0.88
CA TYR A 153 14.27 -5.09 0.68
C TYR A 153 13.93 -4.53 -0.70
N MET A 154 13.31 -5.33 -1.57
CA MET A 154 12.85 -4.86 -2.88
C MET A 154 11.37 -4.43 -2.79
N PRO A 155 11.02 -3.23 -3.29
CA PRO A 155 9.64 -2.84 -3.41
C PRO A 155 8.95 -3.54 -4.59
N PHE A 156 7.63 -3.58 -4.55
CA PHE A 156 6.77 -4.12 -5.60
C PHE A 156 5.65 -3.12 -5.92
N TRP A 157 5.12 -3.22 -7.14
CA TRP A 157 3.84 -2.65 -7.50
C TRP A 157 2.71 -3.63 -7.16
N PHE A 158 1.75 -3.17 -6.36
CA PHE A 158 0.55 -3.94 -6.03
C PHE A 158 -0.64 -3.32 -6.77
N GLN A 159 -1.30 -4.10 -7.64
CA GLN A 159 -2.51 -3.65 -8.32
C GLN A 159 -3.70 -4.48 -7.84
N GLY A 160 -4.80 -3.81 -7.47
CA GLY A 160 -5.94 -4.49 -6.91
C GLY A 160 -7.12 -3.60 -6.62
N VAL A 161 -8.11 -4.16 -5.92
CA VAL A 161 -9.23 -3.40 -5.37
C VAL A 161 -8.92 -3.07 -3.93
N LEU A 162 -8.76 -1.79 -3.63
CA LEU A 162 -8.54 -1.28 -2.28
C LEU A 162 -9.86 -1.25 -1.52
N LYS A 163 -9.82 -1.57 -0.23
CA LYS A 163 -10.98 -1.53 0.68
C LYS A 163 -10.58 -0.88 1.98
N THR A 164 -11.49 -0.10 2.56
CA THR A 164 -11.34 0.41 3.93
C THR A 164 -11.77 -0.70 4.90
N ALA A 165 -10.82 -1.30 5.60
CA ALA A 165 -11.08 -2.39 6.52
C ALA A 165 -10.00 -2.44 7.59
N LEU A 166 -10.43 -2.51 8.85
CA LEU A 166 -9.52 -2.70 9.97
C LEU A 166 -9.06 -4.14 10.07
N PHE A 167 -7.76 -4.34 10.22
CA PHE A 167 -7.17 -5.62 10.54
C PHE A 167 -5.99 -5.41 11.49
N SER A 168 -5.78 -6.34 12.41
CA SER A 168 -4.68 -6.26 13.37
C SER A 168 -4.01 -7.61 13.53
N LYS A 169 -2.68 -7.62 13.57
CA LYS A 169 -1.89 -8.83 13.82
C LYS A 169 -0.65 -8.49 14.62
N ASP A 170 -0.19 -9.43 15.43
CA ASP A 170 1.11 -9.32 16.08
C ASP A 170 2.21 -9.55 15.05
N VAL A 171 3.21 -8.66 15.01
CA VAL A 171 4.32 -8.67 14.06
C VAL A 171 5.60 -8.35 14.83
N GLY A 172 6.58 -9.26 14.77
CA GLY A 172 7.81 -9.13 15.55
C GLY A 172 7.50 -9.06 17.06
N THR A 173 7.93 -7.99 17.71
CA THR A 173 7.68 -7.72 19.14
C THR A 173 6.50 -6.77 19.39
N GLY A 174 5.81 -6.33 18.34
CA GLY A 174 4.72 -5.35 18.41
C GLY A 174 3.41 -5.83 17.79
N LYS A 175 2.44 -4.92 17.76
CA LYS A 175 1.15 -5.11 17.09
C LYS A 175 1.03 -4.12 15.93
N ALA A 176 0.76 -4.63 14.74
CA ALA A 176 0.45 -3.81 13.58
C ALA A 176 -1.08 -3.78 13.37
N VAL A 177 -1.58 -2.61 12.99
CA VAL A 177 -2.99 -2.39 12.64
C VAL A 177 -3.00 -1.75 11.25
N SER A 178 -3.84 -2.25 10.34
CA SER A 178 -4.12 -1.64 9.05
C SER A 178 -5.53 -1.06 9.06
N ALA A 179 -5.73 0.08 8.42
CA ALA A 179 -7.05 0.64 8.12
C ALA A 179 -7.51 0.34 6.67
N TYR A 180 -6.60 -0.18 5.85
CA TYR A 180 -6.87 -0.61 4.48
C TYR A 180 -6.58 -2.10 4.30
N SER A 181 -7.29 -2.69 3.34
CA SER A 181 -6.98 -4.01 2.78
C SER A 181 -7.01 -3.95 1.26
N MET A 182 -6.34 -4.88 0.58
CA MET A 182 -6.37 -4.95 -0.88
C MET A 182 -6.62 -6.37 -1.37
N GLN A 183 -7.58 -6.49 -2.29
CA GLN A 183 -7.72 -7.68 -3.13
C GLN A 183 -6.76 -7.54 -4.30
N VAL A 184 -5.54 -8.05 -4.10
CA VAL A 184 -4.46 -7.94 -5.08
C VAL A 184 -4.71 -8.86 -6.28
N VAL A 185 -4.62 -8.29 -7.48
CA VAL A 185 -4.73 -8.99 -8.77
C VAL A 185 -3.34 -9.34 -9.28
N THR A 186 -2.43 -8.37 -9.32
CA THR A 186 -1.03 -8.50 -9.78
C THR A 186 -0.06 -7.93 -8.75
N ILE A 187 1.13 -8.52 -8.73
CA ILE A 187 2.30 -8.08 -7.98
C ILE A 187 3.43 -8.08 -8.98
N ASP A 188 3.94 -6.90 -9.31
CA ASP A 188 5.01 -6.71 -10.29
C ASP A 188 6.23 -6.11 -9.59
N ASP A 189 7.43 -6.40 -10.13
CA ASP A 189 8.64 -5.78 -9.62
C ASP A 189 8.55 -4.26 -9.75
N TYR A 190 9.07 -3.53 -8.76
CA TYR A 190 9.09 -2.08 -8.84
C TYR A 190 10.10 -1.61 -9.89
N GLU A 191 9.62 -0.86 -10.86
CA GLU A 191 10.41 -0.06 -11.80
C GLU A 191 10.01 1.40 -11.62
N GLU A 192 11.00 2.31 -11.60
CA GLU A 192 10.76 3.75 -11.66
C GLU A 192 10.20 4.10 -13.05
N GLU A 193 9.14 4.92 -13.09
CA GLU A 193 8.53 5.43 -14.34
C GLU A 193 9.12 6.79 -14.74
#